data_AF-A0A660Z203-F1
#
_entry.id   AF-A0A660Z203-F1
#
_cell.length_a   1.000
_cell.length_b   1.000
_cell.length_c   1.000
_cell.angle_alpha   90.00
_cell.angle_beta   90.00
_cell.angle_gamma   90.00
#
_symmetry.space_group_name_H-M   'P 1'
#
loop_
_entity.id
_entity.type
_entity.pdbx_description
1 polymer ?
#
loop_
_entity_poly.entity_id
_entity_poly.type
_entity_poly.pdbx_seq_one_letter_code
_entity_poly.pdbx_strand_id
1 'polypeptide(L)'
;MEDQSIDSNKLQKFVTKMRENIMEEITQQISGDVLVNRVNLLRATINEAADLRTLLDEQITIGHSKIVIDLSQCTHLDSTFVGVLVVTQKKLLAKGGELKMVDPLDPAKELLYLIGISKVFETFEIAEEAVKSFNNRIKISKPKSGSEIPEKEMKWAFA
;
A
#
# COMPACT_ATOMS: atom_id res chain seq x y z
N MET A 1 -31.90 -0.47 -30.70
CA MET A 1 -31.28 -1.38 -29.72
C MET A 1 -29.82 -1.44 -30.09
N GLU A 2 -29.00 -0.57 -29.52
CA GLU A 2 -27.56 -0.54 -29.77
C GLU A 2 -26.91 -1.67 -28.98
N ASP A 3 -26.23 -2.55 -29.72
CA ASP A 3 -25.44 -3.65 -29.18
C ASP A 3 -24.29 -3.11 -28.33
N GLN A 4 -24.35 -3.31 -27.02
CA GLN A 4 -23.29 -2.97 -26.07
C GLN A 4 -22.23 -4.09 -26.00
N SER A 5 -21.85 -4.66 -27.14
CA SER A 5 -20.71 -5.57 -27.19
C SER A 5 -19.42 -4.75 -27.09
N ILE A 6 -18.87 -4.68 -25.87
CA ILE A 6 -17.55 -4.08 -25.63
C ILE A 6 -16.53 -4.87 -26.48
N ASP A 7 -15.98 -4.23 -27.50
CA ASP A 7 -14.94 -4.81 -28.36
C ASP A 7 -13.77 -5.30 -27.51
N SER A 8 -13.58 -6.61 -27.49
CA SER A 8 -12.53 -7.29 -26.70
C SER A 8 -11.14 -6.80 -27.07
N ASN A 9 -10.91 -6.34 -28.31
CA ASN A 9 -9.63 -5.76 -28.73
C ASN A 9 -9.42 -4.36 -28.16
N LYS A 10 -10.48 -3.55 -28.07
CA LYS A 10 -10.44 -2.22 -27.43
C LYS A 10 -10.18 -2.34 -25.94
N LEU A 11 -10.80 -3.33 -25.28
CA LEU A 11 -10.56 -3.62 -23.86
C LEU A 11 -9.13 -4.13 -23.61
N GLN A 12 -8.64 -5.07 -24.42
CA GLN A 12 -7.25 -5.56 -24.34
C GLN A 12 -6.25 -4.40 -24.50
N LYS A 13 -6.42 -3.56 -25.52
CA LYS A 13 -5.52 -2.42 -25.76
C LYS A 13 -5.58 -1.37 -24.64
N PHE A 14 -6.75 -1.14 -24.06
CA PHE A 14 -6.92 -0.26 -22.90
C PHE A 14 -6.21 -0.82 -21.65
N VAL A 15 -6.42 -2.11 -21.36
CA VAL A 15 -5.77 -2.81 -20.24
C VAL A 15 -4.25 -2.84 -20.39
N THR A 16 -3.73 -3.12 -21.60
CA THR A 16 -2.29 -3.08 -21.88
C THR A 16 -1.71 -1.70 -21.63
N LYS A 17 -2.35 -0.64 -22.16
CA LYS A 17 -1.89 0.73 -21.95
C LYS A 17 -1.95 1.17 -20.49
N MET A 18 -2.99 0.76 -19.77
CA MET A 18 -3.09 0.99 -18.31
C MET A 18 -1.95 0.29 -17.57
N ARG A 19 -1.63 -0.96 -17.91
CA ARG A 19 -0.49 -1.69 -17.32
C ARG A 19 0.85 -1.01 -17.63
N GLU A 20 1.05 -0.54 -18.85
CA GLU A 20 2.25 0.20 -19.24
C GLU A 20 2.43 1.47 -18.39
N ASN A 21 1.37 2.28 -18.24
CA ASN A 21 1.40 3.47 -17.39
C ASN A 21 1.71 3.12 -15.93
N ILE A 22 1.06 2.08 -15.38
CA ILE A 22 1.31 1.61 -14.00
C ILE A 22 2.76 1.18 -13.81
N MET A 23 3.39 0.58 -14.82
CA MET A 23 4.78 0.11 -14.74
C MET A 23 5.80 1.26 -14.78
N GLU A 24 5.44 2.41 -15.35
CA GLU A 24 6.23 3.65 -15.23
C GLU A 24 6.07 4.29 -13.85
N GLU A 25 4.85 4.32 -13.33
CA GLU A 25 4.51 4.96 -12.05
C GLU A 25 4.85 4.11 -10.82
N ILE A 26 4.87 2.78 -10.97
CA ILE A 26 5.14 1.83 -9.89
C ILE A 26 6.16 0.80 -10.36
N THR A 27 7.37 0.85 -9.79
CA THR A 27 8.39 -0.18 -10.01
C THR A 27 8.24 -1.32 -9.01
N GLN A 28 8.33 -2.54 -9.51
CA GLN A 28 8.24 -3.75 -8.70
C GLN A 28 9.60 -4.42 -8.58
N GLN A 29 9.94 -4.83 -7.37
CA GLN A 29 11.15 -5.58 -7.08
C GLN A 29 10.86 -6.71 -6.11
N ILE A 30 11.34 -7.91 -6.41
CA ILE A 30 11.25 -9.06 -5.49
C ILE A 30 12.58 -9.18 -4.75
N SER A 31 12.52 -9.26 -3.42
CA SER A 31 13.67 -9.55 -2.56
C SER A 31 13.35 -10.74 -1.67
N GLY A 32 13.79 -11.93 -2.09
CA GLY A 32 13.40 -13.18 -1.44
C GLY A 32 11.90 -13.46 -1.64
N ASP A 33 11.14 -13.54 -0.56
CA ASP A 33 9.69 -13.71 -0.59
C ASP A 33 8.91 -12.39 -0.34
N VAL A 34 9.61 -11.26 -0.31
CA VAL A 34 9.03 -9.92 -0.13
C VAL A 34 8.90 -9.23 -1.49
N LEU A 35 7.71 -8.72 -1.78
CA LEU A 35 7.44 -7.89 -2.95
C LEU A 35 7.47 -6.41 -2.57
N VAL A 36 8.36 -5.64 -3.20
CA VAL A 36 8.48 -4.20 -3.02
C VAL A 36 7.82 -3.50 -4.20
N ASN A 37 6.83 -2.65 -3.91
CA ASN A 37 6.20 -1.75 -4.87
C ASN A 37 6.67 -0.33 -4.56
N ARG A 38 7.56 0.23 -5.39
CA ARG A 38 8.02 1.62 -5.29
C ARG A 38 7.11 2.51 -6.12
N VAL A 39 6.49 3.49 -5.47
CA VAL A 39 5.66 4.50 -6.11
C VAL A 39 6.54 5.66 -6.56
N ASN A 40 6.76 5.77 -7.87
CA ASN A 40 7.60 6.78 -8.53
C ASN A 40 6.83 8.05 -8.88
N LEU A 41 5.91 8.45 -8.01
CA LEU A 41 5.03 9.59 -8.22
C LEU A 41 5.27 10.64 -7.15
N LEU A 42 5.33 11.91 -7.55
CA LEU A 42 5.38 13.02 -6.60
C LEU A 42 4.05 13.18 -5.84
N ARG A 43 2.93 12.94 -6.54
CA ARG A 43 1.57 13.08 -6.01
C ARG A 43 0.83 11.77 -6.19
N ALA A 44 0.40 11.19 -5.08
CA ALA A 44 -0.36 9.96 -5.05
C ALA A 44 -1.80 10.30 -4.64
N THR A 45 -2.68 10.40 -5.63
CA THR A 45 -4.05 10.91 -5.49
C THR A 45 -5.10 9.87 -5.89
N ILE A 46 -6.36 10.27 -5.92
CA ILE A 46 -7.50 9.42 -6.32
C ILE A 46 -7.31 8.68 -7.64
N ASN A 47 -6.67 9.28 -8.64
CA ASN A 47 -6.48 8.64 -9.95
C ASN A 47 -5.54 7.43 -9.82
N GLU A 48 -4.41 7.63 -9.14
CA GLU A 48 -3.38 6.61 -8.98
C GLU A 48 -3.77 5.56 -7.92
N ALA A 49 -4.67 5.92 -7.01
CA ALA A 49 -5.21 5.01 -6.00
C ALA A 49 -5.99 3.83 -6.60
N ALA A 50 -6.76 4.05 -7.67
CA ALA A 50 -7.54 3.00 -8.32
C ALA A 50 -6.63 1.94 -8.97
N ASP A 51 -5.58 2.41 -9.62
CA ASP A 51 -4.59 1.57 -10.29
C ASP A 51 -3.74 0.80 -9.27
N LEU A 52 -3.29 1.47 -8.20
CA LEU A 52 -2.59 0.83 -7.09
C LEU A 52 -3.46 -0.25 -6.43
N ARG A 53 -4.76 0.03 -6.22
CA ARG A 53 -5.69 -0.95 -5.64
C ARG A 53 -5.77 -2.21 -6.49
N THR A 54 -5.91 -2.04 -7.81
CA THR A 54 -5.99 -3.16 -8.75
C THR A 54 -4.71 -3.99 -8.71
N LEU A 55 -3.55 -3.32 -8.74
CA LEU A 55 -2.24 -3.96 -8.64
C LEU A 55 -2.07 -4.77 -7.35
N LEU A 56 -2.37 -4.18 -6.20
CA LEU A 56 -2.25 -4.82 -4.89
C LEU A 56 -3.21 -6.01 -4.74
N ASP A 57 -4.45 -5.88 -5.24
CA ASP A 57 -5.43 -6.96 -5.21
C ASP A 57 -5.00 -8.14 -6.10
N GLU A 58 -4.41 -7.88 -7.28
CA GLU A 58 -3.81 -8.92 -8.13
C GLU A 58 -2.65 -9.63 -7.43
N GLN A 59 -1.73 -8.89 -6.81
CA GLN A 59 -0.58 -9.43 -6.07
C GLN A 59 -0.99 -10.34 -4.91
N ILE A 60 -1.98 -9.91 -4.13
CA ILE A 60 -2.54 -10.70 -3.02
C ILE A 60 -3.21 -11.97 -3.56
N THR A 61 -3.87 -11.88 -4.71
CA THR A 61 -4.57 -13.01 -5.33
C THR A 61 -3.59 -14.07 -5.82
N ILE A 62 -2.46 -13.66 -6.41
CA ILE A 62 -1.40 -14.59 -6.87
C ILE A 62 -0.52 -15.12 -5.74
N GLY A 63 -0.76 -14.71 -4.49
CA GLY A 63 -0.18 -15.33 -3.29
C GLY A 63 0.90 -14.52 -2.57
N HIS A 64 1.17 -13.27 -2.98
CA HIS A 64 2.07 -12.41 -2.21
C HIS A 64 1.45 -12.03 -0.87
N SER A 65 2.16 -12.32 0.21
CA SER A 65 1.73 -12.08 1.58
C SER A 65 2.67 -11.14 2.35
N LYS A 66 3.87 -10.85 1.83
CA LYS A 66 4.81 -9.88 2.38
C LYS A 66 5.03 -8.78 1.35
N ILE A 67 4.44 -7.62 1.60
CA ILE A 67 4.50 -6.51 0.66
C ILE A 67 5.12 -5.30 1.36
N VAL A 68 6.02 -4.60 0.66
CA VAL A 68 6.50 -3.27 1.03
C VAL A 68 5.92 -2.29 0.01
N ILE A 69 5.28 -1.22 0.49
CA ILE A 69 4.97 -0.05 -0.32
C ILE A 69 6.03 1.02 -0.04
N ASP A 70 6.81 1.38 -1.05
CA ASP A 70 7.85 2.40 -0.92
C ASP A 70 7.32 3.73 -1.47
N LEU A 71 7.08 4.68 -0.56
CA LEU A 71 6.56 6.01 -0.87
C LEU A 71 7.64 7.09 -0.88
N SER A 72 8.93 6.73 -0.85
CA SER A 72 10.06 7.66 -0.70
C SER A 72 10.20 8.71 -1.82
N GLN A 73 9.40 8.63 -2.89
CA GLN A 73 9.34 9.65 -3.95
C GLN A 73 8.10 10.54 -3.83
N CYS A 74 7.15 10.21 -2.97
CA CYS A 74 5.91 10.93 -2.78
C CYS A 74 6.11 12.11 -1.83
N THR A 75 5.60 13.28 -2.21
CA THR A 75 5.53 14.48 -1.36
C THR A 75 4.08 14.85 -1.00
N HIS A 76 3.11 14.23 -1.68
CA HIS A 76 1.68 14.46 -1.46
C HIS A 76 0.91 13.14 -1.52
N LEU A 77 0.08 12.91 -0.49
CA LEU A 77 -0.83 11.77 -0.37
C LEU A 77 -2.22 12.31 -0.03
N ASP A 78 -3.26 11.81 -0.69
CA ASP A 78 -4.64 12.08 -0.27
C ASP A 78 -5.24 10.93 0.54
N SER A 79 -6.42 11.17 1.10
CA SER A 79 -7.14 10.18 1.91
C SER A 79 -7.55 8.94 1.13
N THR A 80 -7.75 9.05 -0.19
CA THR A 80 -8.16 7.93 -1.04
C THR A 80 -7.00 6.97 -1.22
N PHE A 81 -5.81 7.51 -1.52
CA PHE A 81 -4.59 6.72 -1.67
C PHE A 81 -4.23 6.01 -0.35
N VAL A 82 -4.24 6.73 0.77
CA VAL A 82 -4.02 6.13 2.10
C VAL A 82 -5.08 5.07 2.41
N GLY A 83 -6.35 5.32 2.07
CA GLY A 83 -7.44 4.37 2.24
C GLY A 83 -7.21 3.04 1.53
N VAL A 84 -6.68 3.06 0.30
CA VAL A 84 -6.29 1.85 -0.44
C VAL A 84 -5.23 1.04 0.31
N LEU A 85 -4.21 1.70 0.86
CA LEU A 85 -3.17 1.03 1.64
C LEU A 85 -3.74 0.40 2.90
N VAL A 86 -4.63 1.10 3.62
CA VAL A 86 -5.27 0.59 4.84
C VAL A 86 -6.12 -0.64 4.55
N VAL A 87 -6.90 -0.61 3.47
CA VAL A 87 -7.71 -1.76 3.03
C VAL A 87 -6.81 -2.94 2.64
N THR A 88 -5.70 -2.67 1.94
CA THR A 88 -4.73 -3.69 1.54
C THR A 88 -4.10 -4.37 2.76
N GLN A 89 -3.67 -3.59 3.76
CA GLN A 89 -3.11 -4.11 5.01
C GLN A 89 -4.12 -5.04 5.72
N LYS A 90 -5.39 -4.65 5.81
CA LYS A 90 -6.43 -5.51 6.38
C LYS A 90 -6.59 -6.84 5.62
N LYS A 91 -6.60 -6.80 4.28
CA LYS A 91 -6.69 -8.01 3.45
C LYS A 91 -5.50 -8.94 3.66
N LEU A 92 -4.29 -8.40 3.75
CA LEU A 92 -3.08 -9.16 4.01
C LEU A 92 -3.09 -9.79 5.41
N LEU A 93 -3.41 -9.01 6.44
CA LEU A 93 -3.50 -9.52 7.83
C LEU A 93 -4.51 -10.66 7.95
N ALA A 94 -5.67 -10.56 7.29
CA ALA A 94 -6.67 -11.63 7.26
C ALA A 94 -6.16 -12.94 6.62
N LYS A 95 -5.10 -12.86 5.81
CA LYS A 95 -4.42 -14.00 5.17
C LYS A 95 -3.09 -14.38 5.84
N GLY A 96 -2.78 -13.81 7.01
CA GLY A 96 -1.52 -14.03 7.71
C GLY A 96 -0.30 -13.35 7.09
N GLY A 97 -0.53 -12.44 6.14
CA GLY A 97 0.45 -11.56 5.53
C GLY A 97 0.48 -10.18 6.18
N GLU A 98 1.29 -9.29 5.63
CA GLU A 98 1.48 -7.92 6.13
C GLU A 98 2.03 -6.99 5.04
N LEU A 99 1.58 -5.74 5.07
CA LEU A 99 2.07 -4.59 4.32
C LEU A 99 2.90 -3.70 5.23
N LYS A 100 4.12 -3.40 4.82
CA LYS A 100 5.02 -2.43 5.47
C LYS A 100 5.26 -1.24 4.56
N MET A 101 5.61 -0.10 5.14
CA MET A 101 5.71 1.17 4.42
C MET A 101 7.12 1.76 4.52
N VAL A 102 7.67 2.24 3.41
CA VAL A 102 8.77 3.21 3.44
C VAL A 102 8.15 4.59 3.44
N ASP A 103 8.60 5.43 4.37
CA ASP A 103 8.04 6.76 4.57
C ASP A 103 8.11 7.61 3.30
N PRO A 104 7.10 8.45 3.05
CA PRO A 104 7.20 9.49 2.04
C PRO A 104 8.16 10.61 2.46
N LEU A 105 8.39 11.55 1.55
CA LEU A 105 9.11 12.78 1.84
C LEU A 105 8.19 13.76 2.59
N ASP A 106 8.80 14.75 3.25
CA ASP A 106 8.07 15.91 3.77
C ASP A 106 7.44 16.70 2.61
N PRO A 107 6.22 17.24 2.78
CA PRO A 107 5.40 17.30 3.99
C PRO A 107 4.46 16.09 4.20
N ALA A 108 4.40 15.13 3.27
CA ALA A 108 3.49 13.99 3.39
C ALA A 108 3.79 13.12 4.61
N LYS A 109 5.07 12.97 4.99
CA LYS A 109 5.47 12.23 6.19
C LYS A 109 4.86 12.82 7.47
N GLU A 110 4.95 14.14 7.64
CA GLU A 110 4.34 14.84 8.77
C GLU A 110 2.83 14.62 8.83
N LEU A 111 2.14 14.75 7.69
CA LEU A 111 0.70 14.52 7.59
C LEU A 111 0.32 13.09 8.04
N LEU A 112 1.04 12.09 7.53
CA LEU A 112 0.80 10.69 7.89
C LEU A 112 1.02 10.43 9.39
N TYR A 113 2.05 11.04 9.97
CA TYR A 113 2.29 10.97 11.41
C TYR A 113 1.14 11.57 12.21
N LEU A 114 0.65 12.75 11.81
CA LEU A 114 -0.45 13.45 12.49
C LEU A 114 -1.76 12.63 12.48
N ILE A 115 -2.06 11.91 11.39
CA ILE A 115 -3.25 11.05 11.31
C ILE A 115 -3.05 9.66 11.94
N GLY A 116 -1.87 9.38 12.49
CA GLY A 116 -1.57 8.15 13.23
C GLY A 116 -1.30 6.94 12.34
N ILE A 117 -0.71 7.12 11.15
CA ILE A 117 -0.40 6.02 10.21
C ILE A 117 0.43 4.92 10.85
N SER A 118 1.32 5.29 11.79
CA SER A 118 2.23 4.39 12.51
C SER A 118 1.51 3.38 13.41
N LYS A 119 0.21 3.60 13.69
CA LYS A 119 -0.64 2.63 14.39
C LYS A 119 -1.17 1.54 13.46
N VAL A 120 -1.12 1.76 12.15
CA VAL A 120 -1.64 0.86 11.12
C VAL A 120 -0.51 0.13 10.39
N PHE A 121 0.60 0.82 10.13
CA PHE A 121 1.75 0.30 9.40
C PHE A 121 3.01 0.39 10.24
N GLU A 122 3.85 -0.64 10.15
CA GLU A 122 5.26 -0.50 10.48
C GLU A 122 5.94 0.29 9.35
N THR A 123 6.65 1.35 9.73
CA THR A 123 7.25 2.34 8.81
C THR A 123 8.78 2.31 8.91
N PHE A 124 9.45 2.60 7.81
CA PHE A 124 10.90 2.55 7.67
C PHE A 124 11.40 3.72 6.82
N GLU A 125 12.66 4.11 6.99
CA GLU A 125 13.26 5.16 6.18
C GLU A 125 13.69 4.67 4.80
N ILE A 126 14.07 3.38 4.69
CA ILE A 126 14.52 2.76 3.43
C ILE A 126 13.92 1.36 3.24
N ALA A 127 13.78 0.94 1.98
CA ALA A 127 13.16 -0.33 1.60
C ALA A 127 13.92 -1.54 2.14
N GLU A 128 15.25 -1.46 2.23
CA GLU A 128 16.10 -2.54 2.73
C GLU A 128 15.79 -2.91 4.17
N GLU A 129 15.48 -1.92 5.01
CA GLU A 129 15.08 -2.13 6.41
C GLU A 129 13.70 -2.78 6.50
N ALA A 130 12.74 -2.28 5.71
CA ALA A 130 11.41 -2.85 5.62
C ALA A 130 11.47 -4.33 5.19
N VAL A 131 12.27 -4.66 4.19
CA VAL A 131 12.47 -6.05 3.73
C VAL A 131 13.09 -6.91 4.84
N LYS A 132 14.15 -6.44 5.51
CA LYS A 132 14.82 -7.19 6.59
C LYS A 132 13.89 -7.46 7.77
N SER A 133 12.98 -6.54 8.07
CA SER A 133 12.07 -6.65 9.21
C SER A 133 11.13 -7.86 9.12
N PHE A 134 10.82 -8.38 7.93
CA PHE A 134 10.00 -9.59 7.76
C PHE A 134 10.68 -10.87 8.29
N ASN A 135 12.02 -10.88 8.34
CA ASN A 135 12.80 -12.00 8.85
C ASN A 135 13.11 -11.84 10.34
N ASN A 136 13.05 -10.61 10.86
CA ASN A 136 13.39 -10.29 12.23
C ASN A 136 12.12 -10.11 13.07
N ARG A 137 11.26 -11.13 13.13
CA ARG A 137 10.12 -11.16 14.06
C ARG A 137 10.61 -11.41 15.49
N ILE A 138 11.30 -10.44 16.08
CA ILE A 138 11.14 -10.23 17.51
C ILE A 138 9.68 -9.84 17.66
N LYS A 139 8.91 -10.67 18.39
CA LYS A 139 7.57 -10.29 18.83
C LYS A 139 7.72 -8.93 19.50
N ILE A 140 7.31 -7.85 18.85
CA ILE A 140 7.20 -6.55 19.51
C ILE A 140 6.09 -6.76 20.55
N SER A 141 6.51 -7.16 21.75
CA SER A 141 5.71 -6.95 22.94
C SER A 141 5.34 -5.48 22.91
N LYS A 142 4.03 -5.21 22.92
CA LYS A 142 3.40 -3.89 23.05
C LYS A 142 4.37 -2.88 23.68
N PRO A 143 4.57 -1.68 23.10
CA PRO A 143 5.38 -0.67 23.74
C PRO A 143 4.91 -0.49 25.19
N LYS A 144 5.79 -0.82 26.15
CA LYS A 144 5.60 -0.48 27.56
C LYS A 144 5.81 1.03 27.69
N SER A 145 4.75 1.81 27.48
CA SER A 145 4.46 3.05 28.20
C SER A 145 3.16 3.67 27.69
N GLY A 146 2.10 3.55 28.49
CA GLY A 146 1.12 4.63 28.72
C GLY A 146 0.36 5.25 27.55
N SER A 147 -0.38 4.47 26.76
CA SER A 147 -1.67 4.90 26.19
C SER A 147 -2.40 3.71 25.57
N GLU A 148 -3.15 2.94 26.37
CA GLU A 148 -4.15 2.03 25.82
C GLU A 148 -5.23 2.87 25.14
N ILE A 149 -5.32 2.78 23.82
CA ILE A 149 -6.44 3.36 23.08
C ILE A 149 -7.65 2.43 23.33
N PRO A 150 -8.73 2.91 23.94
CA PRO A 150 -9.88 2.07 24.24
C PRO A 150 -10.47 1.49 22.95
N GLU A 151 -10.86 0.21 22.98
CA GLU A 151 -11.47 -0.55 21.88
C GLU A 151 -12.64 0.20 21.18
N LYS A 152 -13.29 1.15 21.88
CA LYS A 152 -14.34 2.00 21.32
C LYS A 152 -13.86 2.97 20.22
N GLU A 153 -12.58 3.34 20.21
CA GLU A 153 -12.02 4.31 19.25
C GLU A 153 -11.56 3.63 17.94
N MET A 154 -11.54 2.30 17.88
CA MET A 154 -11.33 1.55 16.64
C MET A 154 -12.51 1.63 15.67
N LYS A 155 -13.67 2.16 16.09
CA LYS A 155 -14.89 2.16 15.27
C LYS A 155 -14.77 2.91 13.93
N TRP A 156 -13.87 3.88 13.78
CA TRP A 156 -13.65 4.55 12.49
C TRP A 156 -12.95 3.65 11.47
N ALA A 157 -12.23 2.62 11.91
CA ALA A 157 -11.51 1.69 11.05
C ALA A 157 -12.38 0.52 10.55
N PHE A 158 -13.66 0.45 10.93
CA PHE A 158 -14.57 -0.63 10.56
C PHE A 158 -15.89 -0.13 9.94
N ALA A 159 -15.96 1.16 9.58
CA ALA A 159 -17.06 1.75 8.82
C ALA A 159 -16.74 1.74 7.32
#